data_AF-A0A351HKT8-F1
#
_entry.id   AF-A0A351HKT8-F1
#
_cell.length_a   1.000
_cell.length_b   1.000
_cell.length_c   1.000
_cell.angle_alpha   90.00
_cell.angle_beta   90.00
_cell.angle_gamma   90.00
#
_symmetry.space_group_name_H-M   'P 1'
#
loop_
_entity.id
_entity.type
_entity.pdbx_description
1 polymer ?
#
loop_
_entity_poly.entity_id
_entity_poly.type
_entity_poly.pdbx_seq_one_letter_code
_entity_poly.pdbx_strand_id
1 'polypeptide(L)'
;MSGCGSGVSNRFSDKQVAQLQSPDKSITLNITLTDSGKVQYFIQKSGIDIIQPSALGVMMQGHDFTQNLKMELVSKPELINDSYQTRNTKKSNILYQANELVVSFSNEEEKKVDVIFRLSNDGLAFRYSFPWIENNETILHESTSFAFDKEARAWLQPMSEAKTGWNQCHPSYEEHYLQDIPVGTASPLKSGWVYPALFKTNDTWVLITEAALDGTYCGTRLVNDSASSVYSIGFADPREVFTGGGYLPENNKPWLTPWRIITIGSLATIAESTLGTDLAPKAINMDSTFIQPGKASWSWINSKDDMVVYDEQIKYIDFAAEMNWQYCLVDANWDTQIGYDKIAELA
;
A
#
# COMPACT_ATOMS: atom_id res chain seq x y z
N MET A 1 -4.24 35.10 -40.42
CA MET A 1 -4.91 35.08 -39.10
C MET A 1 -5.83 33.88 -39.09
N SER A 2 -5.71 32.85 -38.27
CA SER A 2 -4.72 32.44 -37.27
C SER A 2 -4.88 30.92 -37.19
N GLY A 3 -3.80 30.16 -37.36
CA GLY A 3 -3.83 28.71 -37.22
C GLY A 3 -3.79 28.33 -35.74
N CYS A 4 -4.78 27.57 -35.27
CA CYS A 4 -4.72 26.90 -33.98
C CYS A 4 -3.77 25.70 -34.11
N GLY A 5 -2.57 25.84 -33.57
CA GLY A 5 -1.69 24.71 -33.29
C GLY A 5 -2.24 23.91 -32.11
N SER A 6 -2.59 22.65 -32.37
CA SER A 6 -2.77 21.62 -31.34
C SER A 6 -1.44 21.40 -30.63
N GLY A 7 -1.38 21.73 -29.34
CA GLY A 7 -0.21 21.50 -28.51
C GLY A 7 0.04 20.00 -28.31
N VAL A 8 0.92 19.44 -29.13
CA VAL A 8 1.60 18.19 -28.81
C VAL A 8 2.70 18.57 -27.82
N SER A 9 2.56 18.15 -26.55
CA SER A 9 3.65 18.22 -25.59
C SER A 9 4.81 17.40 -26.15
N ASN A 10 5.96 18.05 -26.37
CA ASN A 10 7.20 17.40 -26.82
C ASN A 10 7.61 16.28 -25.85
N ARG A 11 7.31 15.02 -26.19
CA ARG A 11 7.85 13.80 -25.54
C ARG A 11 9.19 13.43 -26.19
N PHE A 12 10.17 14.34 -26.20
CA PHE A 12 11.47 14.11 -26.83
C PHE A 12 12.56 13.95 -25.75
N SER A 13 12.73 12.71 -25.24
CA SER A 13 14.00 12.17 -24.71
C SER A 13 13.89 10.73 -24.19
N ASP A 14 12.69 10.24 -23.87
CA ASP A 14 12.57 8.98 -23.14
C ASP A 14 12.26 7.79 -24.05
N LYS A 15 13.10 6.77 -24.01
CA LYS A 15 12.92 5.55 -24.78
C LYS A 15 11.89 4.66 -24.09
N GLN A 16 10.79 4.33 -24.75
CA GLN A 16 9.89 3.28 -24.30
C GLN A 16 10.63 1.93 -24.36
N VAL A 17 10.77 1.27 -23.21
CA VAL A 17 11.50 -0.01 -23.10
C VAL A 17 10.56 -1.20 -22.99
N ALA A 18 9.35 -1.02 -22.47
CA ALA A 18 8.36 -2.08 -22.40
C ALA A 18 6.91 -1.55 -22.33
N GLN A 19 5.96 -2.45 -22.59
CA GLN A 19 4.52 -2.22 -22.45
C GLN A 19 3.85 -3.51 -21.96
N LEU A 20 2.80 -3.36 -21.15
CA LEU A 20 1.97 -4.44 -20.66
C LEU A 20 0.49 -4.01 -20.70
N GLN A 21 -0.40 -4.89 -21.14
CA GLN A 21 -1.84 -4.65 -21.14
C GLN A 21 -2.53 -5.58 -20.13
N SER A 22 -3.63 -5.11 -19.52
CA SER A 22 -4.51 -5.97 -18.72
C SER A 22 -5.12 -7.09 -19.59
N PRO A 23 -5.61 -8.19 -19.00
CA PRO A 23 -6.31 -9.24 -19.74
C PRO A 23 -7.41 -8.76 -20.68
N ASP A 24 -8.21 -7.76 -20.26
CA ASP A 24 -9.26 -7.13 -21.08
C ASP A 24 -8.76 -5.97 -21.96
N LYS A 25 -7.46 -5.63 -21.88
CA LYS A 25 -6.79 -4.55 -22.60
C LYS A 25 -7.31 -3.15 -22.27
N SER A 26 -8.10 -2.99 -21.22
CA SER A 26 -8.63 -1.70 -20.80
C SER A 26 -7.59 -0.82 -20.09
N ILE A 27 -6.58 -1.43 -19.47
CA ILE A 27 -5.46 -0.74 -18.83
C ILE A 27 -4.16 -1.10 -19.56
N THR A 28 -3.33 -0.09 -19.81
CA THR A 28 -2.00 -0.24 -20.40
C THR A 28 -0.95 0.42 -19.51
N LEU A 29 0.04 -0.36 -19.11
CA LEU A 29 1.27 0.10 -18.46
C LEU A 29 2.34 0.33 -19.53
N ASN A 30 3.02 1.46 -19.46
CA ASN A 30 4.17 1.78 -20.30
C ASN A 30 5.37 2.06 -19.40
N ILE A 31 6.54 1.51 -19.76
CA ILE A 31 7.80 1.71 -19.02
C ILE A 31 8.79 2.41 -19.96
N THR A 32 9.42 3.47 -19.45
CA THR A 32 10.41 4.27 -20.17
C THR A 32 11.74 4.30 -19.43
N LEU A 33 12.82 4.47 -20.19
CA LEU A 33 14.17 4.71 -19.70
C LEU A 33 14.67 6.02 -20.31
N THR A 34 15.00 6.98 -19.46
CA THR A 34 15.59 8.26 -19.89
C THR A 34 17.04 8.05 -20.36
N ASP A 35 17.61 8.98 -21.11
CA ASP A 35 19.05 8.99 -21.44
C ASP A 35 19.97 8.98 -20.20
N SER A 36 19.52 9.53 -19.06
CA SER A 36 20.23 9.49 -17.77
C SER A 36 20.05 8.17 -16.99
N GLY A 37 19.49 7.13 -17.61
CA GLY A 37 19.28 5.84 -16.96
C GLY A 37 18.27 5.84 -15.80
N LYS A 38 17.33 6.80 -15.78
CA LYS A 38 16.20 6.80 -14.84
C LYS A 38 15.05 6.02 -15.43
N VAL A 39 14.46 5.12 -14.63
CA VAL A 39 13.31 4.31 -15.03
C VAL A 39 12.03 5.03 -14.61
N GLN A 40 11.08 5.12 -15.53
CA GLN A 40 9.76 5.67 -15.26
C GLN A 40 8.67 4.76 -15.79
N TYR A 41 7.46 4.93 -15.26
CA TYR A 41 6.26 4.29 -15.77
C TYR A 41 5.11 5.29 -15.87
N PHE A 42 4.16 5.00 -16.76
CA PHE A 42 2.87 5.70 -16.81
C PHE A 42 1.76 4.71 -17.18
N ILE A 43 0.54 5.03 -16.75
CA ILE A 43 -0.61 4.13 -16.92
C ILE A 43 -1.71 4.85 -17.69
N GLN A 44 -2.27 4.13 -18.66
CA GLN A 44 -3.41 4.56 -19.44
C GLN A 44 -4.60 3.67 -19.18
N LYS A 45 -5.78 4.26 -19.00
CA LYS A 45 -7.06 3.54 -19.02
C LYS A 45 -7.84 3.98 -20.25
N SER A 46 -8.12 3.02 -21.14
CA SER A 46 -8.82 3.28 -22.41
C SER A 46 -8.14 4.40 -23.24
N GLY A 47 -6.80 4.45 -23.21
CA GLY A 47 -6.00 5.44 -23.93
C GLY A 47 -5.83 6.80 -23.25
N ILE A 48 -6.44 7.02 -22.08
CA ILE A 48 -6.32 8.26 -21.30
C ILE A 48 -5.27 8.07 -20.20
N ASP A 49 -4.30 8.98 -20.12
CA ASP A 49 -3.27 8.98 -19.06
C ASP A 49 -3.94 9.20 -17.69
N ILE A 50 -3.78 8.24 -16.78
CA ILE A 50 -4.32 8.29 -15.40
C ILE A 50 -3.22 8.38 -14.34
N ILE A 51 -2.05 7.81 -14.63
CA ILE A 51 -0.80 8.04 -13.90
C ILE A 51 0.17 8.61 -14.92
N GLN A 52 0.65 9.83 -14.65
CA GLN A 52 1.66 10.53 -15.43
C GLN A 52 3.04 9.86 -15.24
N PRO A 53 4.05 10.17 -16.09
CA PRO A 53 5.40 9.63 -15.92
C PRO A 53 5.89 9.75 -14.47
N SER A 54 6.07 8.58 -13.85
CA SER A 54 6.38 8.43 -12.43
C SER A 54 7.65 7.61 -12.28
N ALA A 55 8.53 8.03 -11.36
CA ALA A 55 9.82 7.40 -11.15
C ALA A 55 9.70 6.01 -10.49
N LEU A 56 10.63 5.13 -10.84
CA LEU A 56 10.95 3.89 -10.16
C LEU A 56 12.43 3.94 -9.75
N GLY A 57 12.75 3.45 -8.56
CA GLY A 57 14.13 3.31 -8.13
C GLY A 57 14.26 3.03 -6.64
N VAL A 58 15.37 2.40 -6.26
CA VAL A 58 15.71 2.08 -4.88
C VAL A 58 17.16 2.46 -4.63
N MET A 59 17.43 3.12 -3.52
CA MET A 59 18.77 3.40 -3.05
C MET A 59 19.07 2.52 -1.84
N MET A 60 20.09 1.68 -1.99
CA MET A 60 20.62 0.84 -0.92
C MET A 60 21.94 1.43 -0.40
N GLN A 61 22.36 0.97 0.78
CA GLN A 61 23.65 1.33 1.34
C GLN A 61 24.79 0.86 0.41
N GLY A 62 25.34 1.79 -0.38
CA GLY A 62 26.43 1.50 -1.31
C GLY A 62 26.02 1.08 -2.72
N HIS A 63 24.71 0.90 -2.99
CA HIS A 63 24.20 0.50 -4.31
C HIS A 63 23.05 1.42 -4.75
N ASP A 64 23.23 2.13 -5.86
CA ASP A 64 22.22 3.06 -6.41
C ASP A 64 21.47 2.41 -7.57
N PHE A 65 20.14 2.27 -7.45
CA PHE A 65 19.24 1.85 -8.51
C PHE A 65 18.21 2.92 -8.87
N THR A 66 18.57 4.21 -8.74
CA THR A 66 17.70 5.35 -9.04
C THR A 66 18.05 6.06 -10.36
N GLN A 67 19.26 5.82 -10.89
CA GLN A 67 19.81 6.47 -12.07
C GLN A 67 20.90 5.61 -12.73
N ASN A 68 21.36 6.00 -13.91
CA ASN A 68 22.41 5.31 -14.68
C ASN A 68 22.14 3.81 -14.90
N LEU A 69 20.86 3.41 -14.83
CA LEU A 69 20.46 2.03 -15.06
C LEU A 69 20.55 1.66 -16.54
N LYS A 70 21.04 0.46 -16.80
CA LYS A 70 21.02 -0.15 -18.12
C LYS A 70 19.94 -1.23 -18.15
N MET A 71 19.12 -1.22 -19.20
CA MET A 71 18.13 -2.29 -19.41
C MET A 71 18.84 -3.54 -19.90
N GLU A 72 18.64 -4.64 -19.19
CA GLU A 72 19.23 -5.95 -19.49
C GLU A 72 18.25 -6.84 -20.25
N LEU A 73 17.03 -6.97 -19.72
CA LEU A 73 16.03 -7.91 -20.23
C LEU A 73 14.62 -7.38 -20.02
N VAL A 74 13.74 -7.70 -20.96
CA VAL A 74 12.30 -7.64 -20.81
C VAL A 74 11.75 -9.04 -21.04
N SER A 75 11.05 -9.61 -20.06
CA SER A 75 10.43 -10.92 -20.21
C SER A 75 9.31 -10.88 -21.25
N LYS A 76 8.86 -12.05 -21.72
CA LYS A 76 7.56 -12.12 -22.39
C LYS A 76 6.46 -11.96 -21.34
N PRO A 77 5.35 -11.27 -21.64
CA PRO A 77 4.19 -11.27 -20.76
C PRO A 77 3.67 -12.67 -20.50
N GLU A 78 3.41 -13.01 -19.24
CA GLU A 78 2.83 -14.28 -18.82
C GLU A 78 1.47 -14.06 -18.17
N LEU A 79 0.47 -14.90 -18.48
CA LEU A 79 -0.82 -14.83 -17.82
C LEU A 79 -0.73 -15.55 -16.46
N ILE A 80 -0.89 -14.80 -15.38
CA ILE A 80 -1.13 -15.32 -14.05
C ILE A 80 -2.62 -15.62 -13.90
N ASN A 81 -2.94 -16.82 -13.43
CA ASN A 81 -4.29 -17.25 -13.14
C ASN A 81 -4.28 -18.09 -11.86
N ASP A 82 -4.80 -17.53 -10.77
CA ASP A 82 -4.86 -18.15 -9.46
C ASP A 82 -6.27 -18.05 -8.87
N SER A 83 -6.58 -18.86 -7.86
CA SER A 83 -7.85 -18.81 -7.16
C SER A 83 -7.68 -19.18 -5.69
N TYR A 84 -8.40 -18.48 -4.82
CA TYR A 84 -8.37 -18.73 -3.39
C TYR A 84 -9.72 -18.42 -2.74
N GLN A 85 -9.87 -18.87 -1.50
CA GLN A 85 -11.05 -18.61 -0.69
C GLN A 85 -10.70 -17.77 0.53
N THR A 86 -11.61 -16.89 0.93
CA THR A 86 -11.51 -16.12 2.17
C THR A 86 -12.74 -16.33 3.04
N ARG A 87 -12.59 -16.19 4.35
CA ARG A 87 -13.70 -16.34 5.32
C ARG A 87 -14.17 -15.02 5.93
N ASN A 88 -13.33 -14.00 5.92
CA ASN A 88 -13.48 -12.78 6.70
C ASN A 88 -13.22 -11.50 5.87
N THR A 89 -13.37 -11.58 4.55
CA THR A 89 -13.24 -10.43 3.65
C THR A 89 -14.53 -10.21 2.86
N LYS A 90 -14.55 -9.18 2.03
CA LYS A 90 -15.72 -8.77 1.23
C LYS A 90 -16.23 -9.83 0.24
N LYS A 91 -15.42 -10.85 -0.12
CA LYS A 91 -15.78 -11.88 -1.11
C LYS A 91 -15.12 -13.23 -0.77
N SER A 92 -15.90 -14.32 -0.85
CA SER A 92 -15.48 -15.64 -0.37
C SER A 92 -14.69 -16.48 -1.37
N ASN A 93 -14.95 -16.34 -2.67
CA ASN A 93 -14.26 -17.08 -3.75
C ASN A 93 -13.64 -16.08 -4.72
N ILE A 94 -12.32 -16.08 -4.84
CA ILE A 94 -11.58 -15.13 -5.66
C ILE A 94 -10.94 -15.85 -6.84
N LEU A 95 -11.05 -15.26 -8.01
CA LEU A 95 -10.29 -15.59 -9.20
C LEU A 95 -9.39 -14.39 -9.48
N TYR A 96 -8.08 -14.61 -9.38
CA TYR A 96 -7.08 -13.60 -9.64
C TYR A 96 -6.46 -13.82 -11.02
N GLN A 97 -6.58 -12.82 -11.89
CA GLN A 97 -6.03 -12.84 -13.25
C GLN A 97 -5.27 -11.56 -13.55
N ALA A 98 -4.02 -11.70 -13.96
CA ALA A 98 -3.16 -10.59 -14.32
C ALA A 98 -2.17 -11.02 -15.40
N ASN A 99 -1.77 -10.10 -16.27
CA ASN A 99 -0.56 -10.32 -17.07
C ASN A 99 0.65 -9.87 -16.24
N GLU A 100 1.68 -10.71 -16.16
CA GLU A 100 2.95 -10.42 -15.48
C GLU A 100 4.04 -10.06 -16.49
N LEU A 101 4.86 -9.07 -16.15
CA LEU A 101 6.03 -8.67 -16.91
C LEU A 101 7.19 -8.41 -15.94
N VAL A 102 8.37 -8.95 -16.24
CA VAL A 102 9.61 -8.66 -15.52
C VAL A 102 10.51 -7.81 -16.41
N VAL A 103 10.93 -6.65 -15.90
CA VAL A 103 11.94 -5.82 -16.55
C VAL A 103 13.18 -5.78 -15.67
N SER A 104 14.29 -6.22 -16.23
CA SER A 104 15.59 -6.31 -15.56
C SER A 104 16.47 -5.12 -15.92
N PHE A 105 17.08 -4.52 -14.91
CA PHE A 105 18.09 -3.48 -15.06
C PHE A 105 19.37 -3.84 -14.29
N SER A 106 20.47 -3.22 -14.67
CA SER A 106 21.73 -3.24 -13.92
C SER A 106 22.18 -1.82 -13.59
N ASN A 107 22.81 -1.65 -12.43
CA ASN A 107 23.48 -0.39 -12.08
C ASN A 107 24.94 -0.37 -12.61
N GLU A 108 25.69 0.69 -12.29
CA GLU A 108 27.10 0.83 -12.73
C GLU A 108 28.03 -0.25 -12.16
N GLU A 109 27.65 -0.90 -11.07
CA GLU A 109 28.36 -2.00 -10.43
C GLU A 109 27.95 -3.37 -10.98
N GLU A 110 27.15 -3.39 -12.06
CA GLU A 110 26.59 -4.60 -12.68
C GLU A 110 25.68 -5.41 -11.73
N LYS A 111 25.23 -4.80 -10.62
CA LYS A 111 24.22 -5.39 -9.73
C LYS A 111 22.85 -5.31 -10.38
N LYS A 112 22.09 -6.39 -10.30
CA LYS A 112 20.79 -6.53 -10.96
C LYS A 112 19.63 -6.05 -10.08
N VAL A 113 18.70 -5.30 -10.64
CA VAL A 113 17.37 -5.07 -10.07
C VAL A 113 16.30 -5.50 -11.07
N ASP A 114 15.38 -6.34 -10.62
CA ASP A 114 14.19 -6.72 -11.37
C ASP A 114 13.00 -5.90 -10.87
N VAL A 115 12.22 -5.33 -11.79
CA VAL A 115 10.89 -4.79 -11.48
C VAL A 115 9.84 -5.73 -12.03
N ILE A 116 9.05 -6.33 -11.13
CA ILE A 116 8.01 -7.29 -11.45
C ILE A 116 6.69 -6.55 -11.45
N PHE A 117 6.00 -6.52 -12.59
CA PHE A 117 4.69 -5.90 -12.76
C PHE A 117 3.63 -6.97 -12.95
N ARG A 118 2.47 -6.79 -12.32
CA ARG A 118 1.25 -7.56 -12.56
C ARG A 118 0.11 -6.62 -12.87
N LEU A 119 -0.48 -6.74 -14.05
CA LEU A 119 -1.55 -5.86 -14.51
C LEU A 119 -2.85 -6.65 -14.66
N SER A 120 -3.77 -6.43 -13.73
CA SER A 120 -5.14 -6.95 -13.72
C SER A 120 -6.08 -5.98 -14.44
N ASN A 121 -7.34 -6.39 -14.63
CA ASN A 121 -8.37 -5.50 -15.21
C ASN A 121 -8.78 -4.36 -14.27
N ASP A 122 -8.50 -4.49 -12.97
CA ASP A 122 -8.86 -3.54 -11.92
C ASP A 122 -7.65 -2.79 -11.32
N GLY A 123 -6.43 -3.03 -11.82
CA GLY A 123 -5.27 -2.29 -11.34
C GLY A 123 -3.91 -2.87 -11.68
N LEU A 124 -2.88 -2.08 -11.38
CA LEU A 124 -1.48 -2.47 -11.46
C LEU A 124 -0.97 -2.83 -10.06
N ALA A 125 -0.12 -3.84 -9.99
CA ALA A 125 0.80 -4.01 -8.88
C ALA A 125 2.24 -4.18 -9.36
N PHE A 126 3.21 -3.65 -8.61
CA PHE A 126 4.61 -3.88 -8.90
C PHE A 126 5.48 -3.95 -7.64
N ARG A 127 6.66 -4.55 -7.76
CA ARG A 127 7.69 -4.61 -6.71
C ARG A 127 9.09 -4.78 -7.28
N TYR A 128 10.10 -4.49 -6.47
CA TYR A 128 11.50 -4.74 -6.80
C TYR A 128 11.95 -6.11 -6.31
N SER A 129 12.89 -6.72 -7.04
CA SER A 129 13.53 -7.99 -6.73
C SER A 129 15.04 -7.87 -6.86
N PHE A 130 15.75 -8.24 -5.79
CA PHE A 130 17.20 -8.21 -5.68
C PHE A 130 17.72 -9.63 -5.40
N PRO A 131 17.93 -10.45 -6.45
CA PRO A 131 18.25 -11.86 -6.30
C PRO A 131 19.67 -12.13 -5.79
N TRP A 132 20.55 -11.13 -5.82
CA TRP A 132 21.98 -11.24 -5.48
C TRP A 132 22.29 -10.95 -4.00
N ILE A 133 21.29 -10.57 -3.21
CA ILE A 133 21.50 -10.22 -1.80
C ILE A 133 21.76 -11.51 -1.00
N GLU A 134 22.95 -11.61 -0.43
CA GLU A 134 23.40 -12.76 0.38
C GLU A 134 23.99 -12.33 1.73
N ASN A 135 24.18 -11.02 1.95
CA ASN A 135 24.67 -10.41 3.18
C ASN A 135 23.70 -9.30 3.60
N ASN A 136 23.89 -8.74 4.79
CA ASN A 136 23.01 -7.68 5.30
C ASN A 136 23.05 -6.44 4.40
N GLU A 137 21.90 -6.10 3.83
CA GLU A 137 21.67 -4.92 3.00
C GLU A 137 20.61 -4.05 3.65
N THR A 138 20.77 -2.74 3.53
CA THR A 138 19.83 -1.73 4.03
C THR A 138 19.32 -0.90 2.87
N ILE A 139 18.01 -0.76 2.75
CA ILE A 139 17.42 0.21 1.81
C ILE A 139 17.30 1.55 2.51
N LEU A 140 17.96 2.56 1.94
CA LEU A 140 17.99 3.92 2.48
C LEU A 140 16.80 4.75 2.00
N HIS A 141 16.36 4.53 0.77
CA HIS A 141 15.31 5.30 0.13
C HIS A 141 14.67 4.53 -1.04
N GLU A 142 13.38 4.74 -1.26
CA GLU A 142 12.65 4.29 -2.44
C GLU A 142 12.14 5.51 -3.21
N SER A 143 12.61 5.68 -4.44
CA SER A 143 12.24 6.81 -5.33
C SER A 143 10.95 6.56 -6.11
N THR A 144 10.25 5.46 -5.83
CA THR A 144 8.93 5.17 -6.40
C THR A 144 7.99 6.35 -6.18
N SER A 145 7.32 6.77 -7.25
CA SER A 145 6.35 7.85 -7.21
C SER A 145 5.08 7.56 -8.01
N PHE A 146 4.11 8.46 -7.85
CA PHE A 146 2.79 8.45 -8.43
C PHE A 146 2.44 9.89 -8.80
N ALA A 147 2.63 10.23 -10.07
CA ALA A 147 2.35 11.54 -10.63
C ALA A 147 0.94 11.58 -11.21
N PHE A 148 0.19 12.63 -10.88
CA PHE A 148 -1.14 12.88 -11.39
C PHE A 148 -1.18 14.17 -12.20
N ASP A 149 -2.24 14.31 -13.01
CA ASP A 149 -2.60 15.59 -13.60
C ASP A 149 -2.94 16.61 -12.49
N LYS A 150 -2.68 17.90 -12.73
CA LYS A 150 -2.90 18.95 -11.73
C LYS A 150 -4.38 19.21 -11.44
N GLU A 151 -5.27 18.85 -12.38
CA GLU A 151 -6.71 18.94 -12.20
C GLU A 151 -7.29 17.75 -11.41
N ALA A 152 -6.48 16.74 -11.11
CA ALA A 152 -6.90 15.60 -10.30
C ALA A 152 -7.26 16.02 -8.86
N ARG A 153 -8.18 15.25 -8.27
CA ARG A 153 -8.67 15.42 -6.90
C ARG A 153 -8.25 14.26 -6.02
N ALA A 154 -8.16 14.48 -4.71
CA ALA A 154 -7.72 13.47 -3.76
C ALA A 154 -8.62 13.42 -2.51
N TRP A 155 -8.66 12.24 -1.88
CA TRP A 155 -9.30 11.96 -0.59
C TRP A 155 -8.25 11.28 0.27
N LEU A 156 -7.56 12.08 1.09
CA LEU A 156 -6.34 11.66 1.78
C LEU A 156 -6.46 11.91 3.28
N GLN A 157 -5.98 10.95 4.05
CA GLN A 157 -5.85 11.08 5.50
C GLN A 157 -4.40 11.49 5.82
N PRO A 158 -4.19 12.63 6.50
CA PRO A 158 -2.84 13.04 6.88
C PRO A 158 -2.29 12.07 7.93
N MET A 159 -1.00 11.77 7.84
CA MET A 159 -0.33 11.00 8.89
C MET A 159 -0.01 11.94 10.06
N SER A 160 -0.38 11.53 11.26
CA SER A 160 -0.06 12.24 12.50
C SER A 160 1.44 12.27 12.77
N GLU A 161 1.93 13.33 13.40
CA GLU A 161 3.34 13.44 13.78
C GLU A 161 3.72 12.39 14.83
N ALA A 162 4.89 11.79 14.67
CA ALA A 162 5.39 10.76 15.59
C ALA A 162 5.59 11.30 17.03
N LYS A 163 5.29 10.45 18.02
CA LYS A 163 5.39 10.75 19.47
C LYS A 163 4.49 11.89 19.92
N THR A 164 3.34 12.06 19.26
CA THR A 164 2.26 12.96 19.66
C THR A 164 1.00 12.17 20.07
N GLY A 165 -0.10 12.86 20.36
CA GLY A 165 -1.36 12.21 20.73
C GLY A 165 -1.37 11.66 22.16
N TRP A 166 -2.41 10.89 22.46
CA TRP A 166 -2.61 10.27 23.78
C TRP A 166 -1.43 9.35 24.13
N ASN A 167 -0.79 9.59 25.28
CA ASN A 167 0.40 8.84 25.71
C ASN A 167 1.50 8.71 24.63
N GLN A 168 1.63 9.71 23.75
CA GLN A 168 2.62 9.72 22.67
C GLN A 168 2.51 8.52 21.71
N CYS A 169 1.30 7.99 21.51
CA CYS A 169 1.05 6.79 20.70
C CYS A 169 1.07 7.03 19.19
N HIS A 170 1.07 8.28 18.73
CA HIS A 170 1.09 8.57 17.30
C HIS A 170 2.43 8.15 16.65
N PRO A 171 2.39 7.67 15.39
CA PRO A 171 1.22 7.61 14.52
C PRO A 171 0.31 6.39 14.71
N SER A 172 -1.01 6.64 14.84
CA SER A 172 -2.03 5.60 15.07
C SER A 172 -3.02 5.43 13.91
N TYR A 173 -2.88 6.20 12.83
CA TYR A 173 -3.74 6.15 11.63
C TYR A 173 -5.22 6.51 11.91
N GLU A 174 -5.47 7.40 12.88
CA GLU A 174 -6.82 7.79 13.34
C GLU A 174 -7.23 9.23 12.99
N GLU A 175 -6.52 9.85 12.03
CA GLU A 175 -6.85 11.20 11.56
C GLU A 175 -8.07 11.24 10.63
N HIS A 176 -8.71 12.41 10.47
CA HIS A 176 -9.81 12.57 9.51
C HIS A 176 -9.31 12.68 8.07
N TYR A 177 -10.09 12.15 7.13
CA TYR A 177 -9.85 12.35 5.70
C TYR A 177 -10.13 13.81 5.30
N LEU A 178 -9.20 14.40 4.56
CA LEU A 178 -9.48 15.55 3.72
C LEU A 178 -10.09 15.04 2.42
N GLN A 179 -11.29 15.53 2.09
CA GLN A 179 -12.08 15.03 0.97
C GLN A 179 -12.10 16.03 -0.17
N ASP A 180 -12.00 15.51 -1.40
CA ASP A 180 -12.05 16.30 -2.63
C ASP A 180 -11.10 17.51 -2.57
N ILE A 181 -9.83 17.29 -2.25
CA ILE A 181 -8.79 18.32 -2.26
C ILE A 181 -8.05 18.30 -3.60
N PRO A 182 -7.46 19.43 -4.06
CA PRO A 182 -6.57 19.41 -5.21
C PRO A 182 -5.39 18.48 -4.95
N VAL A 183 -4.99 17.71 -5.96
CA VAL A 183 -3.69 17.05 -5.96
C VAL A 183 -2.57 18.07 -5.74
N GLY A 184 -1.54 17.68 -4.99
CA GLY A 184 -0.45 18.55 -4.58
C GLY A 184 -0.74 19.44 -3.37
N THR A 185 -1.92 19.28 -2.76
CA THR A 185 -2.14 19.76 -1.39
C THR A 185 -1.07 19.16 -0.47
N ALA A 186 -0.41 19.99 0.34
CA ALA A 186 0.56 19.53 1.33
C ALA A 186 -0.17 18.91 2.53
N SER A 187 0.42 17.87 3.14
CA SER A 187 -0.14 17.28 4.36
C SER A 187 -0.16 18.31 5.49
N PRO A 188 -1.32 18.60 6.11
CA PRO A 188 -1.42 19.59 7.19
C PRO A 188 -0.59 19.22 8.43
N LEU A 189 -0.32 17.92 8.63
CA LEU A 189 0.47 17.39 9.74
C LEU A 189 1.93 17.12 9.36
N LYS A 190 2.35 17.48 8.14
CA LYS A 190 3.74 17.42 7.62
C LYS A 190 4.38 16.03 7.54
N SER A 191 3.79 15.00 8.16
CA SER A 191 4.27 13.62 8.10
C SER A 191 3.76 12.84 6.89
N GLY A 192 3.17 13.50 5.88
CA GLY A 192 2.67 12.85 4.66
C GLY A 192 1.24 12.32 4.81
N TRP A 193 0.91 11.29 4.04
CA TRP A 193 -0.43 10.72 3.90
C TRP A 193 -0.39 9.21 4.06
N VAL A 194 -1.35 8.66 4.79
CA VAL A 194 -1.44 7.21 5.00
C VAL A 194 -2.14 6.51 3.82
N TYR A 195 -1.92 5.20 3.70
CA TYR A 195 -2.71 4.34 2.84
C TYR A 195 -4.04 3.93 3.49
N PRO A 196 -5.04 3.51 2.67
CA PRO A 196 -5.05 3.62 1.22
C PRO A 196 -5.37 5.08 0.78
N ALA A 197 -4.68 5.55 -0.25
CA ALA A 197 -4.79 6.93 -0.73
C ALA A 197 -5.63 6.99 -2.01
N LEU A 198 -6.76 7.71 -1.98
CA LEU A 198 -7.71 7.76 -3.08
C LEU A 198 -7.57 9.04 -3.90
N PHE A 199 -7.59 8.90 -5.22
CA PHE A 199 -7.51 9.96 -6.20
C PHE A 199 -8.60 9.80 -7.25
N LYS A 200 -8.97 10.92 -7.88
CA LYS A 200 -9.82 10.96 -9.06
C LYS A 200 -9.12 11.78 -10.13
N THR A 201 -8.91 11.17 -11.29
CA THR A 201 -8.28 11.77 -12.46
C THR A 201 -9.22 11.57 -13.65
N ASN A 202 -9.65 12.66 -14.28
CA ASN A 202 -10.78 12.64 -15.22
C ASN A 202 -12.01 11.95 -14.55
N ASP A 203 -12.61 10.98 -15.23
CA ASP A 203 -13.71 10.16 -14.70
C ASP A 203 -13.26 8.83 -14.08
N THR A 204 -11.96 8.65 -13.84
CA THR A 204 -11.38 7.42 -13.28
C THR A 204 -10.91 7.63 -11.85
N TRP A 205 -11.23 6.67 -10.99
CA TRP A 205 -10.75 6.60 -9.61
C TRP A 205 -9.48 5.75 -9.54
N VAL A 206 -8.56 6.17 -8.70
CA VAL A 206 -7.26 5.52 -8.49
C VAL A 206 -7.03 5.39 -6.98
N LEU A 207 -6.78 4.18 -6.48
CA LEU A 207 -6.48 3.92 -5.07
C LEU A 207 -5.08 3.33 -4.95
N ILE A 208 -4.20 4.00 -4.21
CA ILE A 208 -2.82 3.56 -3.96
C ILE A 208 -2.73 2.92 -2.57
N THR A 209 -2.11 1.75 -2.51
CA THR A 209 -1.81 1.04 -1.25
C THR A 209 -0.63 0.09 -1.43
N GLU A 210 -0.33 -0.72 -0.44
CA GLU A 210 0.70 -1.75 -0.49
C GLU A 210 0.24 -3.09 0.08
N ALA A 211 0.94 -4.16 -0.25
CA ALA A 211 0.66 -5.50 0.27
C ALA A 211 1.93 -6.35 0.41
N ALA A 212 1.83 -7.46 1.13
CA ALA A 212 2.91 -8.40 1.40
C ALA A 212 4.10 -7.80 2.19
N LEU A 213 3.80 -6.97 3.19
CA LEU A 213 4.78 -6.64 4.23
C LEU A 213 5.04 -7.89 5.09
N ASP A 214 6.28 -8.36 5.13
CA ASP A 214 6.68 -9.62 5.79
C ASP A 214 7.62 -9.42 6.99
N GLY A 215 7.83 -8.17 7.41
CA GLY A 215 8.75 -7.79 8.49
C GLY A 215 10.18 -7.51 8.04
N THR A 216 10.56 -7.78 6.78
CA THR A 216 11.85 -7.34 6.21
C THR A 216 11.81 -5.93 5.65
N TYR A 217 10.62 -5.33 5.55
CA TYR A 217 10.40 -3.99 5.02
C TYR A 217 9.51 -3.16 5.96
N CYS A 218 9.68 -1.84 5.95
CA CYS A 218 8.86 -0.94 6.75
C CYS A 218 7.51 -0.64 6.08
N GLY A 219 6.48 -0.35 6.89
CA GLY A 219 5.27 0.30 6.37
C GLY A 219 5.62 1.64 5.74
N THR A 220 5.06 1.93 4.58
CA THR A 220 5.33 3.15 3.84
C THR A 220 4.15 4.11 3.85
N ARG A 221 4.41 5.35 3.44
CA ARG A 221 3.41 6.41 3.30
C ARG A 221 3.65 7.18 2.03
N LEU A 222 2.70 8.03 1.65
CA LEU A 222 2.89 8.98 0.57
C LEU A 222 3.39 10.32 1.10
N VAL A 223 4.42 10.87 0.47
CA VAL A 223 4.92 12.22 0.72
C VAL A 223 4.90 13.03 -0.56
N ASN A 224 4.65 14.33 -0.47
CA ASN A 224 4.72 15.23 -1.61
C ASN A 224 5.24 16.61 -1.17
N ASP A 225 6.02 17.23 -2.05
CA ASP A 225 6.35 18.65 -1.91
C ASP A 225 5.08 19.49 -2.10
N SER A 226 5.06 20.68 -1.50
CA SER A 226 3.93 21.60 -1.63
C SER A 226 3.69 21.96 -3.10
N ALA A 227 2.44 21.84 -3.55
CA ALA A 227 1.99 22.06 -4.93
C ALA A 227 2.57 21.08 -5.97
N SER A 228 3.31 20.04 -5.57
CA SER A 228 3.74 18.95 -6.45
C SER A 228 2.60 17.95 -6.66
N SER A 229 2.24 17.67 -7.91
CA SER A 229 1.29 16.59 -8.24
C SER A 229 1.91 15.19 -8.22
N VAL A 230 3.14 15.08 -7.70
CA VAL A 230 3.91 13.85 -7.55
C VAL A 230 3.93 13.44 -6.09
N TYR A 231 3.40 12.26 -5.80
CA TYR A 231 3.48 11.62 -4.49
C TYR A 231 4.54 10.53 -4.54
N SER A 232 5.49 10.54 -3.62
CA SER A 232 6.58 9.57 -3.53
C SER A 232 6.46 8.71 -2.28
N ILE A 233 7.12 7.56 -2.29
CA ILE A 233 7.24 6.71 -1.12
C ILE A 233 8.08 7.40 -0.03
N GLY A 234 7.51 7.50 1.17
CA GLY A 234 8.20 7.86 2.39
C GLY A 234 8.28 6.67 3.33
N PHE A 235 9.42 6.47 3.98
CA PHE A 235 9.58 5.51 5.07
C PHE A 235 9.15 6.11 6.41
N ALA A 236 9.01 5.26 7.41
CA ALA A 236 8.73 5.65 8.79
C ALA A 236 9.66 6.78 9.26
N ASP A 237 9.12 7.72 10.03
CA ASP A 237 9.91 8.77 10.67
C ASP A 237 10.87 8.13 11.69
N PRO A 238 12.14 8.57 11.77
CA PRO A 238 13.11 8.01 12.72
C PRO A 238 12.67 8.07 14.19
N ARG A 239 11.72 8.95 14.54
CA ARG A 239 11.15 9.03 15.89
C ARG A 239 10.18 7.88 16.18
N GLU A 240 9.64 7.19 15.18
CA GLU A 240 8.70 6.06 15.34
C GLU A 240 9.39 4.80 15.87
N VAL A 241 10.73 4.76 15.81
CA VAL A 241 11.55 3.61 16.22
C VAL A 241 11.20 3.14 17.64
N PHE A 242 10.93 1.85 17.76
CA PHE A 242 10.80 1.18 19.06
C PHE A 242 12.17 1.00 19.70
N THR A 243 12.24 0.98 21.04
CA THR A 243 13.49 0.82 21.78
C THR A 243 14.28 -0.41 21.30
N GLY A 244 15.49 -0.18 20.79
CA GLY A 244 16.37 -1.24 20.28
C GLY A 244 16.11 -1.71 18.84
N GLY A 245 15.17 -1.06 18.12
CA GLY A 245 14.90 -1.33 16.71
C GLY A 245 15.54 -0.31 15.75
N GLY A 246 15.22 -0.45 14.46
CA GLY A 246 15.54 0.50 13.38
C GLY A 246 14.29 0.90 12.59
N TYR A 247 14.40 1.91 11.72
CA TYR A 247 13.31 2.38 10.86
C TYR A 247 13.52 2.06 9.36
N LEU A 248 14.75 1.72 8.97
CA LEU A 248 15.08 1.39 7.59
C LEU A 248 14.87 -0.11 7.34
N PRO A 249 14.38 -0.51 6.15
CA PRO A 249 14.33 -1.91 5.75
C PRO A 249 15.71 -2.54 5.74
N GLU A 250 15.82 -3.76 6.29
CA GLU A 250 17.04 -4.57 6.30
C GLU A 250 16.72 -6.02 5.96
N ASN A 251 17.57 -6.65 5.15
CA ASN A 251 17.46 -8.07 4.81
C ASN A 251 18.83 -8.65 4.42
N ASN A 252 19.00 -9.97 4.51
CA ASN A 252 20.27 -10.65 4.27
C ASN A 252 20.21 -11.83 3.29
N LYS A 253 19.15 -11.88 2.48
CA LYS A 253 18.88 -12.94 1.51
C LYS A 253 18.17 -12.34 0.28
N PRO A 254 17.96 -13.09 -0.81
CA PRO A 254 17.27 -12.58 -1.99
C PRO A 254 15.97 -11.86 -1.59
N TRP A 255 15.86 -10.60 -2.01
CA TRP A 255 14.90 -9.68 -1.41
C TRP A 255 13.84 -9.25 -2.41
N LEU A 256 12.59 -9.28 -1.95
CA LEU A 256 11.44 -8.70 -2.62
C LEU A 256 10.93 -7.54 -1.77
N THR A 257 10.72 -6.38 -2.36
CA THR A 257 9.97 -5.32 -1.68
C THR A 257 8.50 -5.73 -1.58
N PRO A 258 7.72 -5.12 -0.68
CA PRO A 258 6.27 -5.20 -0.72
C PRO A 258 5.75 -4.74 -2.09
N TRP A 259 4.54 -5.19 -2.43
CA TRP A 259 3.85 -4.72 -3.62
C TRP A 259 3.39 -3.29 -3.44
N ARG A 260 3.60 -2.45 -4.46
CA ARG A 260 2.92 -1.17 -4.65
C ARG A 260 1.70 -1.43 -5.51
N ILE A 261 0.52 -1.09 -5.03
CA ILE A 261 -0.76 -1.38 -5.68
C ILE A 261 -1.41 -0.08 -6.11
N ILE A 262 -1.91 -0.05 -7.35
CA ILE A 262 -2.67 1.04 -7.94
C ILE A 262 -3.97 0.45 -8.50
N THR A 263 -5.04 0.48 -7.71
CA THR A 263 -6.38 0.06 -8.15
C THR A 263 -6.99 1.15 -9.02
N ILE A 264 -7.58 0.79 -10.16
CA ILE A 264 -7.98 1.71 -11.23
C ILE A 264 -9.38 1.37 -11.71
N GLY A 265 -10.32 2.30 -11.64
CA GLY A 265 -11.62 2.10 -12.26
C GLY A 265 -12.73 3.02 -11.76
N SER A 266 -13.94 2.47 -11.66
CA SER A 266 -15.08 3.14 -11.03
C SER A 266 -14.97 3.03 -9.50
N LEU A 267 -15.79 3.78 -8.75
CA LEU A 267 -15.90 3.58 -7.30
C LEU A 267 -16.30 2.13 -6.93
N ALA A 268 -17.13 1.48 -7.75
CA ALA A 268 -17.46 0.06 -7.55
C ALA A 268 -16.21 -0.81 -7.69
N THR A 269 -15.37 -0.56 -8.72
CA THR A 269 -14.09 -1.24 -8.89
C THR A 269 -13.18 -1.06 -7.68
N ILE A 270 -13.06 0.18 -7.17
CA ILE A 270 -12.26 0.46 -5.97
C ILE A 270 -12.80 -0.31 -4.76
N ALA A 271 -14.11 -0.31 -4.54
CA ALA A 271 -14.75 -0.97 -3.40
C ALA A 271 -14.66 -2.50 -3.47
N GLU A 272 -14.76 -3.08 -4.67
CA GLU A 272 -14.84 -4.52 -4.91
C GLU A 272 -13.47 -5.18 -5.12
N SER A 273 -12.43 -4.41 -5.47
CA SER A 273 -11.11 -4.95 -5.75
C SER A 273 -10.54 -5.79 -4.60
N THR A 274 -9.84 -6.85 -4.95
CA THR A 274 -9.17 -7.80 -4.06
C THR A 274 -7.65 -7.76 -4.19
N LEU A 275 -7.07 -6.82 -4.95
CA LEU A 275 -5.62 -6.81 -5.24
C LEU A 275 -4.75 -6.91 -3.99
N GLY A 276 -5.14 -6.28 -2.88
CA GLY A 276 -4.42 -6.38 -1.61
C GLY A 276 -4.30 -7.82 -1.09
N THR A 277 -5.37 -8.62 -1.18
CA THR A 277 -5.35 -10.04 -0.78
C THR A 277 -4.83 -10.96 -1.89
N ASP A 278 -5.03 -10.60 -3.17
CA ASP A 278 -4.50 -11.34 -4.33
C ASP A 278 -2.96 -11.41 -4.32
N LEU A 279 -2.33 -10.40 -3.73
CA LEU A 279 -0.88 -10.23 -3.68
C LEU A 279 -0.28 -10.55 -2.30
N ALA A 280 -1.13 -10.91 -1.32
CA ALA A 280 -0.67 -11.30 0.01
C ALA A 280 0.01 -12.68 -0.01
N PRO A 281 0.91 -12.96 0.93
CA PRO A 281 1.42 -14.32 1.14
C PRO A 281 0.28 -15.30 1.40
N LYS A 282 0.46 -16.54 0.97
CA LYS A 282 -0.51 -17.61 1.24
C LYS A 282 -0.69 -17.78 2.75
N ALA A 283 -1.94 -18.05 3.15
CA ALA A 283 -2.24 -18.37 4.53
C ALA A 283 -1.40 -19.57 5.03
N ILE A 284 -1.04 -19.53 6.30
CA ILE A 284 -0.37 -20.66 6.96
C ILE A 284 -1.35 -21.85 6.96
N ASN A 285 -0.86 -23.01 6.53
CA ASN A 285 -1.67 -24.22 6.56
C ASN A 285 -1.85 -24.71 8.00
N MET A 286 -3.07 -24.58 8.53
CA MET A 286 -3.43 -25.02 9.87
C MET A 286 -4.91 -25.38 9.96
N ASP A 287 -5.29 -26.13 11.00
CA ASP A 287 -6.70 -26.32 11.34
C ASP A 287 -7.30 -24.97 11.74
N SER A 288 -8.22 -24.47 10.93
CA SER A 288 -8.88 -23.17 11.11
C SER A 288 -10.33 -23.31 11.60
N THR A 289 -10.74 -24.50 12.05
CA THR A 289 -12.10 -24.74 12.56
C THR A 289 -12.40 -23.95 13.83
N PHE A 290 -11.37 -23.57 14.61
CA PHE A 290 -11.52 -22.73 15.79
C PHE A 290 -11.76 -21.24 15.46
N ILE A 291 -11.50 -20.81 14.21
CA ILE A 291 -11.69 -19.41 13.80
C ILE A 291 -13.15 -19.21 13.38
N GLN A 292 -13.93 -18.62 14.27
CA GLN A 292 -15.36 -18.37 14.08
C GLN A 292 -15.65 -16.86 14.04
N PRO A 293 -16.03 -16.26 12.91
CA PRO A 293 -16.48 -14.87 12.88
C PRO A 293 -17.75 -14.68 13.73
N GLY A 294 -17.94 -13.51 14.31
CA GLY A 294 -19.11 -13.23 15.14
C GLY A 294 -19.19 -11.78 15.58
N LYS A 295 -20.25 -11.47 16.34
CA LYS A 295 -20.45 -10.14 16.94
C LYS A 295 -20.05 -10.17 18.41
N ALA A 296 -19.55 -9.04 18.89
CA ALA A 296 -19.19 -8.85 20.30
C ALA A 296 -20.03 -7.74 20.94
N SER A 297 -20.49 -7.96 22.16
CA SER A 297 -20.83 -6.84 23.05
C SER A 297 -19.53 -6.20 23.55
N TRP A 298 -19.53 -4.88 23.76
CA TRP A 298 -18.33 -4.14 24.16
C TRP A 298 -18.71 -3.06 25.17
N SER A 299 -18.30 -3.23 26.42
CA SER A 299 -18.71 -2.32 27.50
C SER A 299 -18.00 -0.97 27.45
N TRP A 300 -16.70 -0.99 27.15
CA TRP A 300 -15.84 0.18 27.27
C TRP A 300 -16.30 1.37 26.42
N ILE A 301 -16.78 1.11 25.19
CA ILE A 301 -17.22 2.19 24.30
C ILE A 301 -18.34 3.04 24.91
N ASN A 302 -19.23 2.43 25.70
CA ASN A 302 -20.38 3.08 26.30
C ASN A 302 -20.15 3.45 27.78
N SER A 303 -19.63 2.52 28.58
CA SER A 303 -19.51 2.67 30.03
C SER A 303 -18.17 3.26 30.50
N LYS A 304 -17.15 3.32 29.62
CA LYS A 304 -15.81 3.92 29.85
C LYS A 304 -14.99 3.26 30.96
N ASP A 305 -13.85 3.86 31.27
CA ASP A 305 -12.74 3.28 32.05
C ASP A 305 -13.11 2.86 33.48
N ASP A 306 -13.93 3.65 34.18
CA ASP A 306 -14.35 3.37 35.57
C ASP A 306 -15.28 2.16 35.68
N MET A 307 -15.77 1.66 34.54
CA MET A 307 -16.72 0.54 34.46
C MET A 307 -16.07 -0.73 33.91
N VAL A 308 -14.73 -0.79 33.89
CA VAL A 308 -14.00 -2.05 33.68
C VAL A 308 -13.96 -2.83 34.99
N VAL A 309 -15.15 -3.22 35.45
CA VAL A 309 -15.39 -3.92 36.70
C VAL A 309 -16.24 -5.16 36.45
N TYR A 310 -16.07 -6.17 37.31
CA TYR A 310 -16.70 -7.50 37.15
C TYR A 310 -18.21 -7.44 36.88
N ASP A 311 -18.96 -6.71 37.70
CA ASP A 311 -20.43 -6.64 37.59
C ASP A 311 -20.92 -5.99 36.30
N GLU A 312 -20.15 -5.05 35.73
CA GLU A 312 -20.51 -4.46 34.44
C GLU A 312 -20.28 -5.46 33.31
N GLN A 313 -19.22 -6.28 33.39
CA GLN A 313 -18.96 -7.30 32.38
C GLN A 313 -20.07 -8.35 32.34
N ILE A 314 -20.62 -8.76 33.49
CA ILE A 314 -21.79 -9.65 33.55
C ILE A 314 -22.96 -9.09 32.75
N LYS A 315 -23.27 -7.78 32.88
CA LYS A 315 -24.37 -7.17 32.11
C LYS A 315 -24.14 -7.25 30.60
N TYR A 316 -22.90 -7.08 30.14
CA TYR A 316 -22.57 -7.16 28.71
C TYR A 316 -22.49 -8.61 28.19
N ILE A 317 -22.17 -9.57 29.06
CA ILE A 317 -22.28 -11.00 28.77
C ILE A 317 -23.76 -11.39 28.62
N ASP A 318 -24.60 -10.99 29.57
CA ASP A 318 -26.05 -11.22 29.51
C ASP A 318 -26.66 -10.56 28.28
N PHE A 319 -26.24 -9.33 27.96
CA PHE A 319 -26.68 -8.64 26.74
C PHE A 319 -26.23 -9.36 25.46
N ALA A 320 -24.98 -9.86 25.40
CA ALA A 320 -24.53 -10.67 24.28
C ALA A 320 -25.36 -11.94 24.13
N ALA A 321 -25.67 -12.61 25.25
CA ALA A 321 -26.51 -13.81 25.26
C ALA A 321 -27.94 -13.52 24.77
N GLU A 322 -28.58 -12.45 25.26
CA GLU A 322 -29.91 -12.02 24.82
C GLU A 322 -29.94 -11.70 23.32
N MET A 323 -28.89 -11.04 22.82
CA MET A 323 -28.75 -10.67 21.41
C MET A 323 -28.28 -11.82 20.51
N ASN A 324 -28.01 -13.00 21.08
CA ASN A 324 -27.40 -14.16 20.40
C ASN A 324 -26.08 -13.80 19.67
N TRP A 325 -25.24 -12.99 20.33
CA TRP A 325 -23.90 -12.65 19.87
C TRP A 325 -22.87 -13.63 20.43
N GLN A 326 -21.81 -13.87 19.67
CA GLN A 326 -20.84 -14.94 19.95
C GLN A 326 -19.83 -14.55 21.03
N TYR A 327 -19.62 -13.24 21.21
CA TYR A 327 -18.49 -12.71 21.97
C TYR A 327 -18.90 -11.58 22.91
N CYS A 328 -18.06 -11.35 23.92
CA CYS A 328 -18.05 -10.17 24.77
C CYS A 328 -16.59 -9.70 24.88
N LEU A 329 -16.32 -8.44 24.59
CA LEU A 329 -14.99 -7.83 24.70
C LEU A 329 -14.86 -7.14 26.06
N VAL A 330 -13.97 -7.65 26.91
CA VAL A 330 -13.51 -6.98 28.13
C VAL A 330 -12.29 -6.14 27.76
N ASP A 331 -12.48 -4.83 27.66
CA ASP A 331 -11.46 -3.85 27.26
C ASP A 331 -10.91 -3.07 28.46
N ALA A 332 -9.94 -2.21 28.18
CA ALA A 332 -8.66 -2.11 28.85
C ALA A 332 -8.65 -2.08 30.39
N ASN A 333 -7.52 -2.52 30.97
CA ASN A 333 -7.24 -2.55 32.42
C ASN A 333 -7.95 -3.65 33.22
N TRP A 334 -8.57 -4.63 32.55
CA TRP A 334 -9.19 -5.77 33.22
C TRP A 334 -8.23 -6.52 34.15
N ASP A 335 -6.94 -6.57 33.80
CA ASP A 335 -5.90 -7.28 34.53
C ASP A 335 -5.60 -6.64 35.89
N THR A 336 -5.79 -5.32 36.00
CA THR A 336 -5.56 -4.55 37.22
C THR A 336 -6.83 -4.24 37.99
N GLN A 337 -7.97 -4.04 37.31
CA GLN A 337 -9.24 -3.68 37.94
C GLN A 337 -10.11 -4.89 38.33
N ILE A 338 -10.06 -5.97 37.53
CA ILE A 338 -10.84 -7.20 37.77
C ILE A 338 -9.92 -8.31 38.28
N GLY A 339 -8.78 -8.50 37.62
CA GLY A 339 -7.79 -9.53 37.95
C GLY A 339 -8.05 -10.87 37.28
N TYR A 340 -6.98 -11.66 37.12
CA TYR A 340 -6.99 -12.93 36.41
C TYR A 340 -7.99 -13.94 36.97
N ASP A 341 -8.06 -14.07 38.30
CA ASP A 341 -8.96 -15.03 38.96
C ASP A 341 -10.43 -14.72 38.65
N LYS A 342 -10.80 -13.44 38.69
CA LYS A 342 -12.17 -13.00 38.39
C LYS A 342 -12.50 -13.03 36.91
N ILE A 343 -11.54 -12.82 36.02
CA ILE A 343 -11.76 -13.03 34.59
C ILE A 343 -11.98 -14.50 34.26
N ALA A 344 -11.31 -15.42 34.96
CA ALA A 344 -11.55 -16.85 34.80
C ALA A 344 -12.96 -17.27 35.26
N GLU A 345 -13.59 -16.53 36.17
CA GLU A 345 -15.00 -16.73 36.55
C GLU A 345 -15.99 -16.22 35.48
N LEU A 346 -15.58 -15.29 34.60
CA LEU A 346 -16.41 -14.72 33.52
C LEU A 346 -16.40 -15.54 32.23
N ALA A 347 -15.38 -16.38 32.04
CA ALA A 347 -15.18 -17.22 30.85
C ALA A 347 -15.90 -18.56 30.97
#